data_AF-A0A2E7TYD0-F1
#
_entry.id   AF-A0A2E7TYD0-F1
#
_cell.length_a   1.000
_cell.length_b   1.000
_cell.length_c   1.000
_cell.angle_alpha   90.00
_cell.angle_beta   90.00
_cell.angle_gamma   90.00
#
_symmetry.space_group_name_H-M   'P 1'
#
loop_
_entity.id
_entity.type
_entity.pdbx_description
1 polymer ?
#
loop_
_entity_poly.entity_id
_entity_poly.type
_entity_poly.pdbx_seq_one_letter_code
_entity_poly.pdbx_strand_id
1 'polypeptide(L)'
;MNNPNRKVYRSMISRNRVLALMALSAVFGPATLTAQDQWLSETSCSEVAHTIVNEGITAWGNVEHGRAKGMYQAALVVDPNCTAAKIALADMANGAEWGTRSAQMEALANVTGTSAEMAWLDVMKSSNGPSTAYEKAQESPDDALFHYWGSWSEESGPVMDALAAFAERFPSLAAGALNTLAYAYAQGDGVDVDEVKSREFLRSYLRLYNEANAHDSFAEISAIFGDYEGALRHQQHAVDRGGATVFGERAGMYWRLGNKEEYRQAVVAAVEVLANPDALEEETAAVLSDQSVMCLSSMVPCSVMTAAEYMATADGTEWLSMSANDIDIIFNDVMTRAVATHHNTGQYMLDGQTVDYSVRVSSVWEVTNQGVSLITANWAPMGGAGIPGS
;
A
#
# COMPACT_ATOMS: atom_id res chain seq x y z
N MET A 1 -21.99 -57.93 -31.29
CA MET A 1 -22.51 -56.65 -30.77
C MET A 1 -21.35 -55.67 -30.73
N ASN A 2 -21.27 -54.82 -31.75
CA ASN A 2 -20.18 -53.87 -31.98
C ASN A 2 -20.48 -52.56 -31.23
N ASN A 3 -19.51 -52.08 -30.44
CA ASN A 3 -19.55 -50.77 -29.81
C ASN A 3 -18.73 -49.78 -30.66
N PRO A 4 -19.36 -48.83 -31.37
CA PRO A 4 -18.65 -47.90 -32.23
C PRO A 4 -18.47 -46.58 -31.48
N ASN A 5 -17.41 -46.44 -30.66
CA ASN A 5 -16.88 -45.14 -30.25
C ASN A 5 -15.59 -45.30 -29.45
N ARG A 6 -14.45 -45.42 -30.15
CA ARG A 6 -13.13 -45.16 -29.59
C ARG A 6 -12.33 -44.36 -30.62
N LYS A 7 -12.54 -43.04 -30.62
CA LYS A 7 -11.71 -42.11 -31.40
C LYS A 7 -10.36 -41.95 -30.69
N VAL A 8 -9.31 -42.22 -31.45
CA VAL A 8 -7.90 -42.01 -31.11
C VAL A 8 -7.66 -40.50 -30.92
N TYR A 9 -7.18 -40.09 -29.74
CA TYR A 9 -6.68 -38.74 -29.51
C TYR A 9 -5.32 -38.59 -30.21
N ARG A 10 -5.30 -37.90 -31.35
CA ARG A 10 -4.07 -37.35 -31.93
C ARG A 10 -3.77 -36.02 -31.24
N SER A 11 -2.54 -35.88 -30.75
CA SER A 11 -1.95 -34.63 -30.28
C SER A 11 -2.07 -33.56 -31.38
N MET A 12 -2.87 -32.52 -31.14
CA MET A 12 -2.85 -31.26 -31.89
C MET A 12 -2.02 -30.25 -31.11
N ILE A 13 -0.69 -30.36 -31.22
CA ILE A 13 0.15 -29.17 -31.09
C ILE A 13 0.10 -28.50 -32.47
N SER A 14 -0.80 -27.55 -32.67
CA SER A 14 -0.84 -26.79 -33.93
C SER A 14 -1.12 -25.30 -33.74
N ARG A 15 -0.16 -24.50 -34.21
CA ARG A 15 -0.34 -23.22 -34.91
C ARG A 15 -0.87 -21.98 -34.18
N ASN A 16 -1.31 -22.06 -32.92
CA ASN A 16 -1.84 -20.89 -32.21
C ASN A 16 -0.80 -19.95 -31.56
N ARG A 17 0.50 -20.29 -31.58
CA ARG A 17 1.56 -19.43 -30.98
C ARG A 17 2.24 -18.48 -31.97
N VAL A 18 2.07 -18.68 -33.28
CA VAL A 18 2.71 -17.83 -34.30
C VAL A 18 1.79 -16.71 -34.79
N LEU A 19 0.47 -16.85 -34.63
CA LEU A 19 -0.52 -15.84 -35.04
C LEU A 19 -0.73 -14.72 -34.00
N ALA A 20 -0.38 -14.95 -32.73
CA ALA A 20 -0.47 -13.90 -31.69
C ALA A 20 0.63 -12.83 -31.83
N LEU A 21 1.77 -13.15 -32.44
CA LEU A 21 2.87 -12.19 -32.65
C LEU A 21 2.69 -11.30 -33.89
N MET A 22 1.86 -11.68 -34.87
CA MET A 22 1.64 -10.86 -36.08
C MET A 22 0.43 -9.92 -35.99
N ALA A 23 -0.38 -10.00 -34.93
CA ALA A 23 -1.57 -9.16 -34.78
C ALA A 23 -1.29 -7.79 -34.13
N LEU A 24 -0.07 -7.53 -33.64
CA LEU A 24 0.28 -6.24 -33.02
C LEU A 24 0.64 -5.13 -34.03
N SER A 25 0.88 -5.46 -35.30
CA SER A 25 1.41 -4.51 -36.29
C SER A 25 0.37 -3.94 -37.26
N ALA A 26 -0.94 -4.18 -37.06
CA ALA A 26 -1.98 -3.84 -38.05
C ALA A 26 -3.17 -3.01 -37.51
N VAL A 27 -3.05 -2.33 -36.36
CA VAL A 27 -4.15 -1.53 -35.78
C VAL A 27 -3.92 -0.01 -35.83
N PHE A 28 -2.72 0.48 -36.13
CA PHE A 28 -2.47 1.92 -36.25
C PHE A 28 -2.41 2.34 -37.72
N GLY A 29 -3.47 3.01 -38.18
CA GLY A 29 -3.44 3.80 -39.41
C GLY A 29 -2.43 4.95 -39.29
N PRO A 30 -2.10 5.65 -40.39
CA PRO A 30 -1.14 6.75 -40.37
C PRO A 30 -1.80 7.98 -39.74
N ALA A 31 -1.97 7.95 -38.42
CA ALA A 31 -1.85 9.17 -37.64
C ALA A 31 -0.41 9.63 -37.84
N THR A 32 -0.21 10.92 -38.09
CA THR A 32 1.09 11.56 -37.92
C THR A 32 1.56 11.24 -36.50
N LEU A 33 2.38 10.19 -36.36
CA LEU A 33 3.19 9.93 -35.19
C LEU A 33 4.07 11.16 -35.04
N THR A 34 3.64 12.11 -34.22
CA THR A 34 4.61 12.87 -33.44
C THR A 34 5.45 11.78 -32.77
N ALA A 35 6.76 11.74 -33.03
CA ALA A 35 7.64 10.80 -32.36
C ALA A 35 7.31 10.89 -30.87
N GLN A 36 6.74 9.82 -30.32
CA GLN A 36 6.45 9.78 -28.89
C GLN A 36 7.80 9.83 -28.19
N ASP A 37 7.94 10.69 -27.17
CA ASP A 37 9.22 10.79 -26.45
C ASP A 37 9.58 9.38 -25.95
N GLN A 38 10.84 8.99 -26.14
CA GLN A 38 11.36 7.72 -25.66
C GLN A 38 12.29 7.98 -24.47
N TRP A 39 12.34 7.05 -23.53
CA TRP A 39 13.28 7.12 -22.41
C TRP A 39 14.74 7.03 -22.89
N LEU A 40 14.97 6.17 -23.88
CA LEU A 40 16.24 5.97 -24.57
C LEU A 40 15.99 6.01 -26.07
N SER A 41 16.66 6.92 -26.78
CA SER A 41 16.47 7.16 -28.22
C SER A 41 16.96 6.00 -29.08
N GLU A 42 18.01 5.31 -28.65
CA GLU A 42 18.58 4.14 -29.33
C GLU A 42 18.92 3.04 -28.33
N THR A 43 18.70 1.79 -28.72
CA THR A 43 19.15 0.62 -27.95
C THR A 43 19.63 -0.49 -28.88
N SER A 44 20.41 -1.43 -28.34
CA SER A 44 20.82 -2.65 -29.04
C SER A 44 19.69 -3.67 -29.19
N CYS A 45 18.54 -3.40 -28.59
CA CYS A 45 17.39 -4.29 -28.55
C CYS A 45 16.67 -4.31 -29.91
N SER A 46 16.01 -5.43 -30.23
CA SER A 46 14.99 -5.44 -31.27
C SER A 46 13.90 -4.39 -30.97
N GLU A 47 13.25 -3.85 -32.00
CA GLU A 47 12.22 -2.80 -31.87
C GLU A 47 11.13 -3.15 -30.84
N VAL A 48 10.69 -4.41 -30.82
CA VAL A 48 9.70 -4.90 -29.85
C VAL A 48 10.28 -4.90 -28.42
N ALA A 49 11.50 -5.39 -28.23
CA ALA A 49 12.15 -5.40 -26.92
C ALA A 49 12.46 -3.98 -26.42
N HIS A 50 12.86 -3.06 -27.30
CA HIS A 50 13.06 -1.64 -26.99
C HIS A 50 11.77 -0.98 -26.50
N THR A 51 10.64 -1.26 -27.16
CA THR A 51 9.31 -0.79 -26.73
C THR A 51 8.98 -1.31 -25.32
N ILE A 52 9.16 -2.62 -25.08
CA ILE A 52 8.89 -3.23 -23.77
C ILE A 52 9.82 -2.65 -22.68
N VAL A 53 11.08 -2.38 -22.99
CA VAL A 53 12.01 -1.73 -22.05
C VAL A 53 11.54 -0.32 -21.71
N ASN A 54 11.11 0.48 -22.69
CA ASN A 54 10.58 1.82 -22.42
C ASN A 54 9.35 1.78 -21.51
N GLU A 55 8.42 0.86 -21.74
CA GLU A 55 7.28 0.64 -20.84
C GLU A 55 7.74 0.23 -19.43
N GLY A 56 8.79 -0.60 -19.33
CA GLY A 56 9.41 -0.97 -18.07
C GLY A 56 10.01 0.22 -17.32
N ILE A 57 10.66 1.15 -18.04
CA ILE A 57 11.21 2.39 -17.46
C ILE A 57 10.06 3.28 -16.99
N THR A 58 8.99 3.42 -17.77
CA THR A 58 7.78 4.14 -17.35
C THR A 58 7.21 3.54 -16.06
N ALA A 59 7.05 2.22 -15.98
CA ALA A 59 6.56 1.56 -14.77
C ALA A 59 7.50 1.76 -13.58
N TRP A 60 8.81 1.70 -13.80
CA TRP A 60 9.82 1.93 -12.76
C TRP A 60 9.77 3.36 -12.22
N GLY A 61 9.70 4.35 -13.11
CA GLY A 61 9.59 5.77 -12.75
C GLY A 61 8.29 6.10 -12.01
N ASN A 62 7.29 5.22 -12.13
CA ASN A 62 6.02 5.28 -11.42
C ASN A 62 5.93 4.28 -10.24
N VAL A 63 7.07 3.81 -9.73
CA VAL A 63 7.18 2.99 -8.51
C VAL A 63 6.50 1.60 -8.62
N GLU A 64 6.12 1.17 -9.83
CA GLU A 64 5.56 -0.16 -10.10
C GLU A 64 6.67 -1.19 -10.35
N HIS A 65 7.60 -1.35 -9.40
CA HIS A 65 8.81 -2.17 -9.57
C HIS A 65 8.53 -3.63 -9.97
N GLY A 66 7.44 -4.23 -9.49
CA GLY A 66 7.02 -5.57 -9.90
C GLY A 66 6.69 -5.65 -11.40
N ARG A 67 5.94 -4.67 -11.91
CA ARG A 67 5.58 -4.54 -13.33
C ARG A 67 6.81 -4.26 -14.18
N ALA A 68 7.64 -3.31 -13.77
CA ALA A 68 8.89 -2.97 -14.45
C ALA A 68 9.80 -4.19 -14.62
N LYS A 69 10.03 -4.95 -13.53
CA LYS A 69 10.81 -6.19 -13.58
C LYS A 69 10.23 -7.21 -14.56
N GLY A 70 8.90 -7.39 -14.54
CA GLY A 70 8.21 -8.28 -15.48
C GLY A 70 8.38 -7.86 -16.95
N MET A 71 8.32 -6.55 -17.22
CA MET A 71 8.56 -6.00 -18.56
C MET A 71 10.00 -6.24 -19.01
N TYR A 72 11.01 -5.95 -18.18
CA TYR A 72 12.40 -6.21 -18.56
C TYR A 72 12.70 -7.70 -18.79
N GLN A 73 12.09 -8.59 -17.99
CA GLN A 73 12.17 -10.04 -18.22
C GLN A 73 11.51 -10.43 -19.56
N ALA A 74 10.34 -9.86 -19.88
CA ALA A 74 9.66 -10.09 -21.16
C ALA A 74 10.49 -9.59 -22.34
N ALA A 75 11.16 -8.44 -22.22
CA ALA A 75 12.08 -7.95 -23.24
C ALA A 75 13.21 -8.95 -23.53
N LEU A 76 13.77 -9.61 -22.51
CA LEU A 76 14.78 -10.65 -22.69
C LEU A 76 14.23 -11.98 -23.24
N VAL A 77 12.94 -12.27 -23.07
CA VAL A 77 12.29 -13.41 -23.74
C VAL A 77 12.16 -13.15 -25.24
N VAL A 78 11.85 -11.91 -25.62
CA VAL A 78 11.73 -11.48 -27.02
C VAL A 78 13.10 -11.34 -27.68
N ASP A 79 14.05 -10.73 -26.97
CA ASP A 79 15.41 -10.49 -27.42
C ASP A 79 16.41 -10.75 -26.28
N PRO A 80 16.99 -11.96 -26.22
CA PRO A 80 17.99 -12.31 -25.21
C PRO A 80 19.27 -11.45 -25.26
N ASN A 81 19.50 -10.73 -26.35
CA ASN A 81 20.68 -9.89 -26.52
C ASN A 81 20.47 -8.45 -26.09
N CYS A 82 19.22 -8.00 -25.87
CA CYS A 82 18.87 -6.63 -25.47
C CYS A 82 19.65 -6.15 -24.23
N THR A 83 20.62 -5.26 -24.44
CA THR A 83 21.51 -4.77 -23.38
C THR A 83 20.76 -3.88 -22.40
N ALA A 84 19.88 -2.98 -22.87
CA ALA A 84 19.05 -2.13 -22.02
C ALA A 84 18.25 -2.93 -20.97
N ALA A 85 17.62 -4.05 -21.37
CA ALA A 85 16.88 -4.91 -20.43
C ALA A 85 17.79 -5.58 -19.38
N LYS A 86 19.02 -5.94 -19.76
CA LYS A 86 20.01 -6.51 -18.82
C LYS A 86 20.46 -5.48 -17.79
N ILE A 87 20.73 -4.25 -18.23
CA ILE A 87 21.09 -3.13 -17.34
C ILE A 87 19.95 -2.88 -16.34
N ALA A 88 18.71 -2.78 -16.84
CA ALA A 88 17.53 -2.55 -16.00
C ALA A 88 17.34 -3.63 -14.93
N LEU A 89 17.46 -4.90 -15.30
CA LEU A 89 17.32 -6.01 -14.33
C LEU A 89 18.47 -6.08 -13.33
N ALA A 90 19.70 -5.75 -13.76
CA ALA A 90 20.82 -5.67 -12.85
C ALA A 90 20.61 -4.57 -11.80
N ASP A 91 20.02 -3.44 -12.19
CA ASP A 91 19.75 -2.31 -11.28
C ASP A 91 18.74 -2.69 -10.19
N MET A 92 17.71 -3.44 -10.58
CA MET A 92 16.65 -3.89 -9.68
C MET A 92 17.04 -5.09 -8.80
N ALA A 93 18.30 -5.55 -8.84
CA ALA A 93 18.73 -6.70 -8.06
C ALA A 93 18.89 -6.33 -6.57
N ASN A 94 17.97 -6.82 -5.74
CA ASN A 94 17.97 -6.60 -4.30
C ASN A 94 18.43 -7.90 -3.58
N GLY A 95 19.52 -7.83 -2.83
CA GLY A 95 20.34 -9.00 -2.46
C GLY A 95 19.76 -9.93 -1.37
N ALA A 96 19.90 -11.24 -1.64
CA ALA A 96 20.07 -12.39 -0.74
C ALA A 96 20.58 -13.56 -1.62
N GLU A 97 19.99 -14.77 -1.58
CA GLU A 97 20.34 -15.94 -2.42
C GLU A 97 20.31 -15.71 -3.95
N TRP A 98 19.82 -14.55 -4.40
CA TRP A 98 19.54 -14.22 -5.80
C TRP A 98 20.55 -13.23 -6.43
N GLY A 99 21.60 -12.86 -5.68
CA GLY A 99 22.68 -11.97 -6.13
C GLY A 99 22.48 -10.49 -5.77
N THR A 100 23.57 -9.75 -5.58
CA THR A 100 23.55 -8.31 -5.25
C THR A 100 23.57 -7.44 -6.51
N ARG A 101 23.04 -6.21 -6.43
CA ARG A 101 23.16 -5.19 -7.48
C ARG A 101 24.57 -5.05 -8.03
N SER A 102 25.57 -4.91 -7.15
CA SER A 102 26.98 -4.78 -7.57
C SER A 102 27.46 -6.00 -8.36
N ALA A 103 27.14 -7.23 -7.93
CA ALA A 103 27.55 -8.43 -8.65
C ALA A 103 26.86 -8.54 -10.02
N GLN A 104 25.58 -8.17 -10.11
CA GLN A 104 24.85 -8.15 -11.38
C GLN A 104 25.40 -7.08 -12.34
N MET A 105 25.79 -5.90 -11.82
CA MET A 105 26.44 -4.86 -12.63
C MET A 105 27.83 -5.26 -13.12
N GLU A 106 28.61 -5.99 -12.31
CA GLU A 106 29.91 -6.52 -12.71
C GLU A 106 29.78 -7.60 -13.78
N ALA A 107 28.72 -8.41 -13.74
CA ALA A 107 28.44 -9.39 -14.80
C ALA A 107 28.24 -8.72 -16.18
N LEU A 108 27.93 -7.41 -16.21
CA LEU A 108 27.80 -6.61 -17.42
C LEU A 108 29.09 -5.88 -17.82
N ALA A 109 30.23 -6.12 -17.16
CA ALA A 109 31.48 -5.39 -17.43
C ALA A 109 31.96 -5.46 -18.89
N ASN A 110 31.67 -6.55 -19.59
CA ASN A 110 32.07 -6.77 -20.99
C ASN A 110 30.89 -6.68 -21.98
N VAL A 111 29.74 -6.14 -21.57
CA VAL A 111 28.59 -5.98 -22.46
C VAL A 111 28.89 -4.92 -23.52
N THR A 112 28.36 -5.11 -24.73
CA THR A 112 28.37 -4.08 -25.77
C THR A 112 26.95 -3.53 -25.94
N GLY A 113 26.86 -2.25 -26.27
CA GLY A 113 25.59 -1.56 -26.45
C GLY A 113 25.80 -0.27 -27.23
N THR A 114 24.69 0.42 -27.45
CA THR A 114 24.66 1.80 -27.97
C THR A 114 25.28 2.78 -26.97
N SER A 115 25.55 4.02 -27.41
CA SER A 115 26.06 5.07 -26.52
C SER A 115 25.11 5.32 -25.33
N ALA A 116 23.80 5.33 -25.56
CA ALA A 116 22.79 5.53 -24.52
C ALA A 116 22.80 4.39 -23.49
N GLU A 117 22.86 3.13 -23.94
CA GLU A 117 22.96 1.97 -23.02
C GLU A 117 24.25 1.99 -22.21
N MET A 118 25.38 2.36 -22.81
CA MET A 118 26.65 2.42 -22.09
C MET A 118 26.71 3.60 -21.11
N ALA A 119 26.09 4.74 -21.46
CA ALA A 119 25.89 5.85 -20.54
C ALA A 119 24.97 5.45 -19.37
N TRP A 120 23.90 4.70 -19.63
CA TRP A 120 23.05 4.16 -18.57
C TRP A 120 23.82 3.21 -17.65
N LEU A 121 24.61 2.29 -18.20
CA LEU A 121 25.45 1.40 -17.39
C LEU A 121 26.44 2.19 -16.51
N ASP A 122 27.02 3.28 -17.02
CA ASP A 122 27.90 4.17 -16.28
C ASP A 122 27.18 4.84 -15.10
N VAL A 123 25.99 5.42 -15.35
CA VAL A 123 25.12 5.98 -14.30
C VAL A 123 24.81 4.94 -13.22
N MET A 124 24.50 3.71 -13.62
CA MET A 124 24.18 2.64 -12.66
C MET A 124 25.38 2.16 -11.85
N LYS A 125 26.60 2.26 -12.38
CA LYS A 125 27.85 1.90 -11.68
C LYS A 125 28.38 3.02 -10.80
N SER A 126 27.96 4.26 -11.05
CA SER A 126 28.41 5.43 -10.31
C SER A 126 28.02 5.39 -8.83
N SER A 127 28.88 5.95 -7.98
CA SER A 127 28.56 6.20 -6.57
C SER A 127 27.62 7.39 -6.37
N ASN A 128 27.45 8.24 -7.40
CA ASN A 128 26.49 9.34 -7.42
C ASN A 128 25.73 9.31 -8.75
N GLY A 129 24.70 8.46 -8.80
CA GLY A 129 23.83 8.28 -9.97
C GLY A 129 23.21 9.59 -10.48
N PRO A 130 22.55 10.40 -9.63
CA PRO A 130 21.95 11.66 -10.07
C PRO A 130 22.91 12.63 -10.75
N SER A 131 24.09 12.90 -10.17
CA SER A 131 25.07 13.80 -10.82
C SER A 131 25.64 13.23 -12.11
N THR A 132 25.88 11.92 -12.15
CA THR A 132 26.33 11.27 -13.40
C THR A 132 25.24 11.34 -14.48
N ALA A 133 23.97 11.13 -14.11
CA ALA A 133 22.83 11.26 -15.02
C ALA A 133 22.69 12.71 -15.52
N TYR A 134 22.88 13.70 -14.66
CA TYR A 134 22.86 15.11 -15.06
C TYR A 134 23.92 15.45 -16.10
N GLU A 135 25.15 14.94 -15.95
CA GLU A 135 26.22 15.08 -16.94
C GLU A 135 25.84 14.40 -18.26
N LYS A 136 25.34 13.16 -18.21
CA LYS A 136 24.88 12.42 -19.41
C LYS A 136 23.73 13.10 -20.14
N ALA A 137 22.83 13.77 -19.40
CA ALA A 137 21.75 14.54 -19.99
C ALA A 137 22.23 15.73 -20.84
N GLN A 138 23.44 16.26 -20.60
CA GLN A 138 24.04 17.30 -21.45
C GLN A 138 24.61 16.73 -22.76
N GLU A 139 25.09 15.48 -22.73
CA GLU A 139 25.67 14.77 -23.87
C GLU A 139 24.58 14.13 -24.76
N SER A 140 23.45 13.74 -24.16
CA SER A 140 22.33 13.04 -24.79
C SER A 140 21.01 13.80 -24.58
N PRO A 141 20.73 14.88 -25.34
CA PRO A 141 19.54 15.72 -25.12
C PRO A 141 18.21 15.03 -25.45
N ASP A 142 18.23 13.93 -26.21
CA ASP A 142 17.03 13.20 -26.61
C ASP A 142 16.73 11.99 -25.71
N ASP A 143 17.64 11.65 -24.78
CA ASP A 143 17.48 10.53 -23.84
C ASP A 143 16.84 11.03 -22.53
N ALA A 144 15.51 10.96 -22.46
CA ALA A 144 14.74 11.45 -21.31
C ALA A 144 15.13 10.76 -19.98
N LEU A 145 15.66 9.54 -20.01
CA LEU A 145 16.10 8.81 -18.82
C LEU A 145 17.11 9.61 -18.00
N PHE A 146 18.10 10.21 -18.67
CA PHE A 146 19.15 10.98 -17.98
C PHE A 146 18.62 12.30 -17.45
N HIS A 147 17.72 12.95 -18.18
CA HIS A 147 17.07 14.18 -17.70
C HIS A 147 16.21 13.94 -16.46
N TYR A 148 15.45 12.84 -16.44
CA TYR A 148 14.64 12.48 -15.28
C TYR A 148 15.52 12.24 -14.05
N TRP A 149 16.46 11.29 -14.12
CA TRP A 149 17.33 11.00 -12.97
C TRP A 149 18.26 12.14 -12.59
N GLY A 150 18.71 12.93 -13.56
CA GLY A 150 19.48 14.14 -13.32
C GLY A 150 18.70 15.22 -12.57
N SER A 151 17.38 15.14 -12.47
CA SER A 151 16.56 16.09 -11.69
C SER A 151 16.80 16.01 -10.18
N TRP A 152 17.43 14.95 -9.69
CA TRP A 152 17.84 14.79 -8.29
C TRP A 152 19.28 15.23 -8.02
N SER A 153 19.97 15.75 -9.04
CA SER A 153 21.33 16.27 -8.93
C SER A 153 21.35 17.61 -8.22
N GLU A 154 22.32 17.89 -7.36
CA GLU A 154 22.49 19.23 -6.77
C GLU A 154 22.74 20.30 -7.85
N GLU A 155 23.39 19.89 -8.94
CA GLU A 155 23.67 20.70 -10.13
C GLU A 155 22.42 21.09 -10.92
N SER A 156 21.31 20.36 -10.74
CA SER A 156 20.03 20.66 -11.39
C SER A 156 19.22 21.76 -10.69
N GLY A 157 19.68 22.22 -9.53
CA GLY A 157 18.96 23.18 -8.69
C GLY A 157 17.94 22.48 -7.77
N PRO A 158 16.91 23.22 -7.28
CA PRO A 158 15.85 22.63 -6.47
C PRO A 158 15.13 21.51 -7.25
N VAL A 159 15.03 20.32 -6.65
CA VAL A 159 14.47 19.12 -7.30
C VAL A 159 13.06 19.36 -7.89
N MET A 160 12.22 20.18 -7.25
CA MET A 160 10.88 20.49 -7.76
C MET A 160 10.92 21.33 -9.04
N ASP A 161 11.86 22.26 -9.15
CA ASP A 161 12.06 23.07 -10.36
C ASP A 161 12.62 22.20 -11.49
N ALA A 162 13.56 21.31 -11.16
CA ALA A 162 14.13 20.37 -12.13
C ALA A 162 13.09 19.37 -12.67
N LEU A 163 12.23 18.81 -11.80
CA LEU A 163 11.14 17.92 -12.21
C LEU A 163 10.06 18.64 -13.02
N ALA A 164 9.76 19.90 -12.70
CA ALA A 164 8.86 20.73 -13.52
C ALA A 164 9.46 20.97 -14.92
N ALA A 165 10.75 21.32 -14.99
CA ALA A 165 11.46 21.49 -16.26
C ALA A 165 11.52 20.19 -17.07
N PHE A 166 11.69 19.04 -16.42
CA PHE A 166 11.59 17.72 -17.05
C PHE A 166 10.19 17.50 -17.65
N ALA A 167 9.14 17.76 -16.87
CA ALA A 167 7.75 17.58 -17.31
C ALA A 167 7.38 18.50 -18.48
N GLU A 168 7.94 19.71 -18.55
CA GLU A 168 7.77 20.61 -19.69
C GLU A 168 8.49 20.11 -20.95
N ARG A 169 9.69 19.54 -20.78
CA ARG A 169 10.53 19.07 -21.88
C ARG A 169 10.07 17.73 -22.47
N PHE A 170 9.65 16.80 -21.62
CA PHE A 170 9.22 15.45 -22.00
C PHE A 170 7.79 15.18 -21.51
N PRO A 171 6.79 15.92 -22.01
CA PRO A 171 5.43 15.91 -21.47
C PRO A 171 4.75 14.54 -21.56
N SER A 172 5.17 13.68 -22.50
CA SER A 172 4.62 12.33 -22.63
C SER A 172 5.23 11.30 -21.67
N LEU A 173 6.35 11.64 -21.01
CA LEU A 173 7.04 10.82 -20.00
C LEU A 173 6.97 11.41 -18.58
N ALA A 174 6.27 12.54 -18.43
CA ALA A 174 6.22 13.33 -17.21
C ALA A 174 5.52 12.66 -16.00
N ALA A 175 4.96 11.46 -16.15
CA ALA A 175 4.06 10.86 -15.16
C ALA A 175 4.70 10.76 -13.75
N GLY A 176 5.92 10.23 -13.64
CA GLY A 176 6.62 10.13 -12.36
C GLY A 176 6.98 11.49 -11.75
N ALA A 177 7.33 12.47 -12.58
CA ALA A 177 7.61 13.85 -12.13
C ALA A 177 6.34 14.53 -11.62
N LEU A 178 5.22 14.41 -12.34
CA LEU A 178 3.92 14.95 -11.94
C LEU A 178 3.43 14.30 -10.63
N ASN A 179 3.65 12.99 -10.45
CA ASN A 179 3.34 12.33 -9.19
C ASN A 179 4.14 12.92 -8.03
N THR A 180 5.46 13.07 -8.22
CA THR A 180 6.36 13.64 -7.20
C THR A 180 5.96 15.07 -6.84
N LEU A 181 5.67 15.91 -7.84
CA LEU A 181 5.18 17.27 -7.64
C LEU A 181 3.85 17.30 -6.88
N ALA A 182 2.93 16.36 -7.16
CA ALA A 182 1.67 16.27 -6.44
C ALA A 182 1.87 15.99 -4.94
N TYR A 183 2.77 15.07 -4.58
CA TYR A 183 3.12 14.82 -3.16
C TYR A 183 3.83 16.01 -2.52
N ALA A 184 4.76 16.65 -3.22
CA ALA A 184 5.49 17.81 -2.68
C ALA A 184 4.52 18.92 -2.23
N TYR A 185 3.54 19.28 -3.07
CA TYR A 185 2.51 20.25 -2.70
C TYR A 185 1.49 19.71 -1.68
N ALA A 186 1.30 18.39 -1.57
CA ALA A 186 0.42 17.81 -0.54
C ALA A 186 1.07 17.83 0.86
N GLN A 187 2.38 17.58 0.93
CA GLN A 187 3.12 17.37 2.18
C GLN A 187 3.95 18.57 2.62
N GLY A 188 4.20 19.52 1.72
CA GLY A 188 5.09 20.65 1.97
C GLY A 188 6.57 20.30 1.85
N ASP A 189 6.92 19.33 0.98
CA ASP A 189 8.31 18.91 0.77
C ASP A 189 9.00 19.80 -0.27
N GLY A 190 9.86 20.71 0.19
CA GLY A 190 10.56 21.68 -0.66
C GLY A 190 9.69 22.81 -1.23
N VAL A 191 8.38 22.82 -0.92
CA VAL A 191 7.39 23.84 -1.33
C VAL A 191 6.35 24.04 -0.21
N ASP A 192 5.57 25.11 -0.27
CA ASP A 192 4.44 25.29 0.64
C ASP A 192 3.28 24.33 0.28
N VAL A 193 2.54 23.88 1.30
CA VAL A 193 1.35 23.05 1.09
C VAL A 193 0.31 23.82 0.26
N ASP A 194 -0.13 23.23 -0.85
CA ASP A 194 -1.14 23.77 -1.75
C ASP A 194 -2.00 22.64 -2.32
N GLU A 195 -3.21 22.49 -1.79
CA GLU A 195 -4.15 21.45 -2.22
C GLU A 195 -4.55 21.60 -3.70
N VAL A 196 -4.76 22.82 -4.17
CA VAL A 196 -5.22 23.06 -5.54
C VAL A 196 -4.15 22.59 -6.51
N LYS A 197 -2.91 23.03 -6.28
CA LYS A 197 -1.77 22.67 -7.12
C LYS A 197 -1.43 21.18 -7.04
N SER A 198 -1.48 20.59 -5.84
CA SER A 198 -1.32 19.15 -5.66
C SER A 198 -2.35 18.36 -6.48
N ARG A 199 -3.63 18.71 -6.40
CA ARG A 199 -4.70 18.04 -7.16
C ARG A 199 -4.58 18.27 -8.67
N GLU A 200 -4.07 19.41 -9.12
CA GLU A 200 -3.80 19.67 -10.55
C GLU A 200 -2.72 18.74 -11.12
N PHE A 201 -1.60 18.60 -10.41
CA PHE A 201 -0.54 17.66 -10.78
C PHE A 201 -1.02 16.22 -10.74
N LEU A 202 -1.76 15.84 -9.70
CA LEU A 202 -2.31 14.51 -9.55
C LEU A 202 -3.29 14.14 -10.67
N ARG A 203 -4.16 15.07 -11.10
CA ARG A 203 -5.04 14.86 -12.25
C ARG A 203 -4.26 14.74 -13.56
N SER A 204 -3.17 15.50 -13.70
CA SER A 204 -2.29 15.41 -14.87
C SER A 204 -1.55 14.07 -14.90
N TYR A 205 -1.07 13.62 -13.75
CA TYR A 205 -0.48 12.30 -13.56
C TYR A 205 -1.46 11.20 -13.98
N LEU A 206 -2.69 11.19 -13.44
CA LEU A 206 -3.69 10.18 -13.77
C LEU A 206 -4.10 10.18 -15.25
N ARG A 207 -4.11 11.34 -15.91
CA ARG A 207 -4.38 11.44 -17.36
C ARG A 207 -3.27 10.81 -18.20
N LEU A 208 -2.02 10.94 -17.76
CA LEU A 208 -0.87 10.42 -18.47
C LEU A 208 -0.60 8.95 -18.14
N TYR A 209 -0.91 8.53 -16.92
CA TYR A 209 -0.66 7.19 -16.39
C TYR A 209 -1.86 6.72 -15.58
N ASN A 210 -2.68 5.84 -16.17
CA ASN A 210 -3.95 5.38 -15.58
C ASN A 210 -3.84 3.95 -15.04
N GLU A 211 -2.85 3.73 -14.19
CA GLU A 211 -2.45 2.41 -13.68
C GLU A 211 -2.60 2.33 -12.16
N ALA A 212 -2.27 1.18 -11.57
CA ALA A 212 -2.55 0.92 -10.16
C ALA A 212 -1.92 1.97 -9.24
N ASN A 213 -0.63 2.30 -9.45
CA ASN A 213 0.05 3.29 -8.63
C ASN A 213 -0.53 4.71 -8.76
N ALA A 214 -1.01 5.10 -9.94
CA ALA A 214 -1.61 6.43 -10.10
C ALA A 214 -2.90 6.60 -9.30
N HIS A 215 -3.71 5.54 -9.25
CA HIS A 215 -4.90 5.51 -8.43
C HIS A 215 -4.58 5.44 -6.93
N ASP A 216 -3.55 4.69 -6.53
CA ASP A 216 -3.08 4.62 -5.16
C ASP A 216 -2.54 5.98 -4.66
N SER A 217 -1.70 6.66 -5.45
CA SER A 217 -1.26 8.03 -5.15
C SER A 217 -2.41 9.03 -5.10
N PHE A 218 -3.41 8.87 -5.97
CA PHE A 218 -4.61 9.69 -5.92
C PHE A 218 -5.36 9.51 -4.59
N ALA A 219 -5.45 8.25 -4.13
CA ALA A 219 -6.11 7.94 -2.88
C ALA A 219 -5.38 8.50 -1.66
N GLU A 220 -4.05 8.30 -1.60
CA GLU A 220 -3.22 8.84 -0.52
C GLU A 220 -3.31 10.37 -0.42
N ILE A 221 -3.17 11.08 -1.54
CA ILE A 221 -3.26 12.54 -1.55
C ILE A 221 -4.67 13.01 -1.21
N SER A 222 -5.72 12.31 -1.66
CA SER A 222 -7.09 12.64 -1.26
C SER A 222 -7.29 12.49 0.25
N ALA A 223 -6.71 11.46 0.86
CA ALA A 223 -6.76 11.22 2.30
C ALA A 223 -5.97 12.26 3.12
N ILE A 224 -4.84 12.78 2.60
CA ILE A 224 -4.11 13.91 3.22
C ILE A 224 -5.04 15.11 3.41
N PHE A 225 -5.91 15.38 2.43
CA PHE A 225 -6.89 16.46 2.47
C PHE A 225 -8.25 16.06 3.08
N GLY A 226 -8.34 14.90 3.73
CA GLY A 226 -9.56 14.44 4.42
C GLY A 226 -10.68 13.92 3.51
N ASP A 227 -10.44 13.78 2.20
CA ASP A 227 -11.39 13.22 1.24
C ASP A 227 -11.28 11.67 1.23
N TYR A 228 -11.79 11.04 2.29
CA TYR A 228 -11.73 9.58 2.45
C TYR A 228 -12.66 8.83 1.49
N GLU A 229 -13.77 9.44 1.06
CA GLU A 229 -14.65 8.85 0.06
C GLU A 229 -13.96 8.80 -1.30
N GLY A 230 -13.32 9.91 -1.71
CA GLY A 230 -12.45 9.96 -2.88
C GLY A 230 -11.28 8.98 -2.78
N ALA A 231 -10.65 8.92 -1.61
CA ALA A 231 -9.55 7.98 -1.36
C ALA A 231 -9.99 6.53 -1.58
N LEU A 232 -11.11 6.12 -0.97
CA LEU A 232 -11.64 4.78 -1.13
C LEU A 232 -11.95 4.45 -2.60
N ARG A 233 -12.62 5.34 -3.33
CA ARG A 233 -12.98 5.10 -4.75
C ARG A 233 -11.73 4.90 -5.60
N HIS A 234 -10.72 5.73 -5.43
CA HIS A 234 -9.47 5.58 -6.17
C HIS A 234 -8.71 4.33 -5.75
N GLN A 235 -8.70 3.98 -4.47
CA GLN A 235 -8.05 2.77 -4.00
C GLN A 235 -8.70 1.49 -4.56
N GLN A 236 -10.02 1.47 -4.73
CA GLN A 236 -10.72 0.37 -5.41
C GLN A 236 -10.27 0.23 -6.86
N HIS A 237 -10.08 1.35 -7.58
CA HIS A 237 -9.50 1.32 -8.92
C HIS A 237 -8.05 0.82 -8.96
N ALA A 238 -7.25 1.07 -7.92
CA ALA A 238 -5.92 0.50 -7.78
C ALA A 238 -5.98 -1.02 -7.57
N VAL A 239 -6.93 -1.51 -6.77
CA VAL A 239 -7.19 -2.96 -6.58
C VAL A 239 -7.57 -3.63 -7.91
N ASP A 240 -8.45 -3.01 -8.70
CA ASP A 240 -8.88 -3.57 -10.00
C ASP A 240 -7.72 -3.76 -10.99
N ARG A 241 -6.67 -2.94 -10.87
CA ARG A 241 -5.51 -2.92 -11.79
C ARG A 241 -4.32 -3.71 -11.27
N GLY A 242 -4.01 -3.55 -9.98
CA GLY A 242 -2.82 -4.10 -9.33
C GLY A 242 -3.08 -5.32 -8.44
N GLY A 243 -4.35 -5.69 -8.26
CA GLY A 243 -4.78 -6.79 -7.41
C GLY A 243 -4.97 -6.41 -5.93
N ALA A 244 -5.61 -7.31 -5.18
CA ALA A 244 -5.96 -7.14 -3.77
C ALA A 244 -4.77 -7.35 -2.80
N THR A 245 -3.61 -6.74 -3.11
CA THR A 245 -2.41 -6.79 -2.27
C THR A 245 -2.46 -5.64 -1.23
N VAL A 246 -1.39 -4.86 -1.10
CA VAL A 246 -1.36 -3.63 -0.29
C VAL A 246 -2.51 -2.68 -0.66
N PHE A 247 -2.96 -2.70 -1.91
CA PHE A 247 -4.08 -1.87 -2.34
C PHE A 247 -5.39 -2.23 -1.64
N GLY A 248 -5.64 -3.52 -1.39
CA GLY A 248 -6.85 -3.99 -0.70
C GLY A 248 -6.84 -3.61 0.78
N GLU A 249 -5.70 -3.72 1.44
CA GLU A 249 -5.52 -3.30 2.84
C GLU A 249 -5.82 -1.80 3.01
N ARG A 250 -5.28 -0.97 2.11
CA ARG A 250 -5.53 0.48 2.08
C ARG A 250 -6.99 0.82 1.76
N ALA A 251 -7.67 0.06 0.90
CA ALA A 251 -9.09 0.28 0.64
C ALA A 251 -9.91 0.08 1.92
N GLY A 252 -9.59 -0.97 2.70
CA GLY A 252 -10.18 -1.16 4.02
C GLY A 252 -9.86 -0.02 4.99
N MET A 253 -8.62 0.48 4.98
CA MET A 253 -8.22 1.63 5.80
C MET A 253 -9.05 2.88 5.47
N TYR A 254 -9.15 3.28 4.20
CA TYR A 254 -9.93 4.46 3.81
C TYR A 254 -11.42 4.31 4.09
N TRP A 255 -11.98 3.10 3.92
CA TRP A 255 -13.33 2.80 4.36
C TRP A 255 -13.52 3.13 5.85
N ARG A 256 -12.62 2.65 6.71
CA ARG A 256 -12.72 2.87 8.15
C ARG A 256 -12.47 4.32 8.55
N LEU A 257 -11.58 5.03 7.86
CA LEU A 257 -11.36 6.47 8.07
C LEU A 257 -12.61 7.29 7.70
N GLY A 258 -13.25 6.98 6.57
CA GLY A 258 -14.51 7.61 6.17
C GLY A 258 -15.67 7.37 7.15
N ASN A 259 -15.65 6.24 7.87
CA ASN A 259 -16.67 5.85 8.85
C ASN A 259 -16.16 5.91 10.30
N LYS A 260 -15.13 6.73 10.58
CA LYS A 260 -14.43 6.75 11.88
C LYS A 260 -15.35 6.95 13.09
N GLU A 261 -16.37 7.79 12.94
CA GLU A 261 -17.33 8.06 14.01
C GLU A 261 -18.26 6.87 14.28
N GLU A 262 -18.69 6.15 13.24
CA GLU A 262 -19.48 4.92 13.40
C GLU A 262 -18.67 3.85 14.14
N TYR A 263 -17.38 3.70 13.81
CA TYR A 263 -16.49 2.81 14.54
C TYR A 263 -16.24 3.26 15.98
N ARG A 264 -16.14 4.57 16.24
CA ARG A 264 -16.05 5.10 17.61
C ARG A 264 -17.28 4.67 18.42
N GLN A 265 -18.47 4.85 17.87
CA GLN A 265 -19.72 4.47 18.51
C GLN A 265 -19.84 2.96 18.70
N ALA A 266 -19.36 2.16 17.74
CA ALA A 266 -19.33 0.70 17.89
C ALA A 266 -18.45 0.27 19.07
N VAL A 267 -17.27 0.87 19.26
CA VAL A 267 -16.41 0.59 20.42
C VAL A 267 -17.06 1.06 21.72
N VAL A 268 -17.69 2.24 21.73
CA VAL A 268 -18.44 2.74 22.90
C VAL A 268 -19.55 1.78 23.29
N ALA A 269 -20.38 1.35 22.34
CA ALA A 269 -21.45 0.40 22.58
C ALA A 269 -20.91 -0.95 23.11
N ALA A 270 -19.78 -1.43 22.58
CA ALA A 270 -19.15 -2.66 23.06
C ALA A 270 -18.60 -2.52 24.49
N VAL A 271 -18.05 -1.35 24.84
CA VAL A 271 -17.66 -1.03 26.22
C VAL A 271 -18.88 -1.01 27.15
N GLU A 272 -19.99 -0.41 26.71
CA GLU A 272 -21.23 -0.34 27.49
C GLU A 272 -21.85 -1.73 27.72
N VAL A 273 -21.79 -2.63 26.72
CA VAL A 273 -22.19 -4.04 26.86
C VAL A 273 -21.38 -4.71 27.98
N LEU A 274 -20.05 -4.60 27.95
CA LEU A 274 -19.19 -5.18 29.00
C LEU A 274 -19.37 -4.52 30.38
N ALA A 275 -19.89 -3.29 30.41
CA ALA A 275 -20.17 -2.55 31.62
C ALA A 275 -21.64 -2.63 32.07
N ASN A 276 -22.44 -3.52 31.47
CA ASN A 276 -23.84 -3.74 31.82
C ASN A 276 -24.05 -5.16 32.38
N PRO A 277 -24.39 -5.32 33.67
CA PRO A 277 -24.57 -6.64 34.27
C PRO A 277 -25.83 -7.36 33.77
N ASP A 278 -26.76 -6.62 33.15
CA ASP A 278 -28.00 -7.15 32.58
C ASP A 278 -27.89 -7.43 31.07
N ALA A 279 -26.70 -7.26 30.47
CA ALA A 279 -26.48 -7.55 29.05
C ALA A 279 -26.73 -9.02 28.74
N LEU A 280 -27.28 -9.31 27.56
CA LEU A 280 -27.50 -10.69 27.14
C LEU A 280 -26.16 -11.41 26.92
N GLU A 281 -26.10 -12.71 27.22
CA GLU A 281 -24.89 -13.53 27.01
C GLU A 281 -24.41 -13.47 25.54
N GLU A 282 -25.34 -13.48 24.58
CA GLU A 282 -25.01 -13.39 23.14
C GLU A 282 -24.38 -12.04 22.78
N GLU A 283 -24.88 -10.93 23.34
CA GLU A 283 -24.34 -9.59 23.12
C GLU A 283 -22.95 -9.46 23.74
N THR A 284 -22.78 -9.99 24.95
CA THR A 284 -21.49 -10.03 25.65
C THR A 284 -20.47 -10.89 24.89
N ALA A 285 -20.88 -12.05 24.39
CA ALA A 285 -20.01 -12.91 23.61
C ALA A 285 -19.61 -12.28 22.27
N ALA A 286 -20.52 -11.54 21.62
CA ALA A 286 -20.27 -10.93 20.31
C ALA A 286 -19.19 -9.84 20.34
N VAL A 287 -18.95 -9.21 21.49
CA VAL A 287 -17.93 -8.16 21.65
C VAL A 287 -16.57 -8.69 22.12
N LEU A 288 -16.44 -10.00 22.36
CA LEU A 288 -15.20 -10.65 22.77
C LEU A 288 -14.53 -11.34 21.59
N SER A 289 -13.20 -11.29 21.51
CA SER A 289 -12.47 -12.18 20.61
C SER A 289 -12.57 -13.63 21.10
N ASP A 290 -12.28 -14.60 20.23
CA ASP A 290 -12.19 -16.04 20.58
C ASP A 290 -11.42 -16.29 21.89
N GLN A 291 -10.35 -15.52 22.08
CA GLN A 291 -9.63 -15.41 23.34
C GLN A 291 -9.24 -13.95 23.60
N SER A 292 -9.44 -13.50 24.84
CA SER A 292 -9.07 -12.15 25.31
C SER A 292 -8.14 -12.23 26.52
N VAL A 293 -7.16 -11.33 26.61
CA VAL A 293 -6.31 -11.21 27.81
C VAL A 293 -6.95 -10.24 28.79
N MET A 294 -7.36 -10.73 29.96
CA MET A 294 -8.10 -9.94 30.95
C MET A 294 -7.34 -9.83 32.26
N CYS A 295 -7.08 -8.60 32.68
CA CYS A 295 -6.54 -8.26 33.99
C CYS A 295 -7.69 -7.70 34.84
N LEU A 296 -8.37 -8.57 35.58
CA LEU A 296 -9.56 -8.22 36.35
C LEU A 296 -9.20 -7.34 37.57
N SER A 297 -10.20 -6.63 38.09
CA SER A 297 -10.01 -5.67 39.19
C SER A 297 -9.70 -6.30 40.56
N SER A 298 -9.70 -7.63 40.64
CA SER A 298 -9.27 -8.39 41.82
C SER A 298 -7.76 -8.39 42.06
N MET A 299 -6.98 -7.76 41.17
CA MET A 299 -5.50 -7.71 41.25
C MET A 299 -4.84 -9.10 41.19
N VAL A 300 -5.58 -10.12 40.75
CA VAL A 300 -5.03 -11.43 40.37
C VAL A 300 -4.25 -11.30 39.05
N PRO A 301 -3.33 -12.24 38.75
CA PRO A 301 -2.65 -12.24 37.47
C PRO A 301 -3.63 -12.26 36.29
N CYS A 302 -3.30 -11.53 35.22
CA CYS A 302 -4.10 -11.54 34.01
C CYS A 302 -4.20 -12.96 33.43
N SER A 303 -5.35 -13.30 32.87
CA SER A 303 -5.63 -14.60 32.26
C SER A 303 -6.04 -14.44 30.80
N VAL A 304 -5.80 -15.48 30.01
CA VAL A 304 -6.41 -15.64 28.69
C VAL A 304 -7.77 -16.29 28.93
N MET A 305 -8.86 -15.65 28.48
CA MET A 305 -10.23 -16.09 28.71
C MET A 305 -10.99 -16.17 27.39
N THR A 306 -11.76 -17.24 27.24
CA THR A 306 -12.85 -17.34 26.27
C THR A 306 -14.06 -16.53 26.75
N ALA A 307 -15.02 -16.27 25.86
CA ALA A 307 -16.28 -15.60 26.24
C ALA A 307 -17.01 -16.32 27.38
N ALA A 308 -17.06 -17.66 27.35
CA ALA A 308 -17.71 -18.46 28.38
C ALA A 308 -17.01 -18.34 29.76
N GLU A 309 -15.68 -18.32 29.77
CA GLU A 309 -14.90 -18.13 31.03
C GLU A 309 -15.08 -16.72 31.59
N TYR A 310 -15.16 -15.71 30.73
CA TYR A 310 -15.45 -14.33 31.15
C TYR A 310 -16.84 -14.24 31.79
N MET A 311 -17.87 -14.76 31.12
CA MET A 311 -19.25 -14.73 31.63
C MET A 311 -19.37 -15.48 32.96
N ALA A 312 -18.77 -16.67 33.09
CA ALA A 312 -18.76 -17.40 34.36
C ALA A 312 -18.11 -16.60 35.52
N THR A 313 -17.17 -15.71 35.21
CA THR A 313 -16.54 -14.81 36.20
C THR A 313 -17.44 -13.62 36.52
N ALA A 314 -18.06 -13.03 35.50
CA ALA A 314 -19.00 -11.91 35.66
C ALA A 314 -20.24 -12.33 36.46
N ASP A 315 -20.84 -13.49 36.15
CA ASP A 315 -22.00 -14.08 36.82
C ASP A 315 -21.72 -14.52 38.25
N GLY A 316 -20.44 -14.77 38.56
CA GLY A 316 -20.00 -15.07 39.93
C GLY A 316 -20.12 -13.89 40.90
N THR A 317 -20.40 -12.69 40.39
CA THR A 317 -20.59 -11.46 41.17
C THR A 317 -22.06 -11.04 41.14
N GLU A 318 -22.67 -10.84 42.32
CA GLU A 318 -24.04 -10.34 42.43
C GLU A 318 -24.06 -8.81 42.22
N TRP A 319 -24.09 -8.38 40.96
CA TRP A 319 -24.14 -6.97 40.57
C TRP A 319 -25.51 -6.34 40.89
N LEU A 320 -25.49 -5.14 41.46
CA LEU A 320 -26.67 -4.28 41.63
C LEU A 320 -26.73 -3.21 40.54
N SER A 321 -25.57 -2.71 40.13
CA SER A 321 -25.41 -1.79 39.00
C SER A 321 -23.96 -1.80 38.53
N MET A 322 -23.75 -1.56 37.24
CA MET A 322 -22.45 -1.19 36.67
C MET A 322 -22.71 -0.31 35.45
N SER A 323 -21.80 0.62 35.19
CA SER A 323 -21.83 1.48 34.01
C SER A 323 -20.43 1.95 33.67
N ALA A 324 -20.18 2.22 32.38
CA ALA A 324 -18.98 2.88 31.91
C ALA A 324 -19.23 4.39 31.77
N ASN A 325 -18.26 5.20 32.17
CA ASN A 325 -18.31 6.66 32.15
C ASN A 325 -16.99 7.20 31.57
N ASP A 326 -17.02 8.42 31.03
CA ASP A 326 -15.86 9.11 30.47
C ASP A 326 -15.09 8.27 29.42
N ILE A 327 -15.83 7.64 28.51
CA ILE A 327 -15.26 6.76 27.49
C ILE A 327 -14.53 7.59 26.44
N ASP A 328 -13.21 7.46 26.39
CA ASP A 328 -12.36 8.01 25.33
C ASP A 328 -11.79 6.90 24.46
N ILE A 329 -11.76 7.13 23.15
CA ILE A 329 -11.34 6.18 22.12
C ILE A 329 -10.26 6.80 21.22
N ILE A 330 -9.15 6.09 21.10
CA ILE A 330 -8.04 6.44 20.21
C ILE A 330 -7.81 5.29 19.22
N PHE A 331 -7.76 5.60 17.94
CA PHE A 331 -7.46 4.62 16.89
C PHE A 331 -5.98 4.68 16.49
N ASN A 332 -5.43 3.57 16.01
CA ASN A 332 -4.18 3.61 15.25
C ASN A 332 -4.39 4.21 13.85
N ASP A 333 -3.29 4.58 13.18
CA ASP A 333 -3.34 5.31 11.89
C ASP A 333 -4.08 4.55 10.78
N VAL A 334 -4.02 3.22 10.81
CA VAL A 334 -4.67 2.34 9.81
C VAL A 334 -6.09 1.89 10.21
N MET A 335 -6.61 2.42 11.32
CA MET A 335 -7.96 2.16 11.84
C MET A 335 -8.26 0.67 12.06
N THR A 336 -7.28 -0.15 12.42
CA THR A 336 -7.46 -1.59 12.72
C THR A 336 -7.46 -1.90 14.20
N ARG A 337 -7.05 -0.95 15.03
CA ARG A 337 -7.01 -1.07 16.49
C ARG A 337 -7.61 0.18 17.11
N ALA A 338 -8.36 -0.01 18.19
CA ALA A 338 -8.80 1.06 19.06
C ALA A 338 -8.33 0.80 20.49
N VAL A 339 -7.88 1.85 21.17
CA VAL A 339 -7.67 1.86 22.61
C VAL A 339 -8.82 2.64 23.22
N ALA A 340 -9.54 2.00 24.13
CA ALA A 340 -10.59 2.64 24.92
C ALA A 340 -10.09 2.83 26.36
N THR A 341 -10.32 4.02 26.91
CA THR A 341 -10.12 4.29 28.35
C THR A 341 -11.39 4.85 28.94
N HIS A 342 -11.77 4.37 30.11
CA HIS A 342 -13.02 4.76 30.78
C HIS A 342 -12.97 4.46 32.27
N HIS A 343 -13.98 4.92 33.01
CA HIS A 343 -14.23 4.55 34.39
C HIS A 343 -15.44 3.62 34.45
N ASN A 344 -15.31 2.50 35.15
CA ASN A 344 -16.48 1.71 35.53
C ASN A 344 -16.83 2.01 36.98
N THR A 345 -18.08 2.36 37.21
CA THR A 345 -18.65 2.59 38.54
C THR A 345 -19.93 1.81 38.71
N GLY A 346 -20.21 1.37 39.93
CA GLY A 346 -21.39 0.56 40.19
C GLY A 346 -21.45 0.10 41.64
N GLN A 347 -22.26 -0.92 41.88
CA GLN A 347 -22.42 -1.55 43.19
C GLN A 347 -22.64 -3.05 43.00
N TYR A 348 -22.15 -3.84 43.94
CA TYR A 348 -22.41 -5.28 44.02
C TYR A 348 -22.63 -5.72 45.47
N MET A 349 -23.18 -6.92 45.65
CA MET A 349 -23.37 -7.54 46.96
C MET A 349 -22.21 -8.47 47.31
N LEU A 350 -21.70 -8.35 48.53
CA LEU A 350 -20.70 -9.23 49.11
C LEU A 350 -21.06 -9.52 50.57
N ASP A 351 -21.25 -10.78 50.92
CA ASP A 351 -21.60 -11.22 52.28
C ASP A 351 -22.79 -10.45 52.90
N GLY A 352 -23.79 -10.14 52.06
CA GLY A 352 -24.99 -9.40 52.47
C GLY A 352 -24.78 -7.89 52.64
N GLN A 353 -23.62 -7.35 52.25
CA GLN A 353 -23.32 -5.91 52.24
C GLN A 353 -23.20 -5.37 50.82
N THR A 354 -23.67 -4.15 50.61
CA THR A 354 -23.44 -3.41 49.37
C THR A 354 -22.04 -2.81 49.36
N VAL A 355 -21.30 -3.06 48.28
CA VAL A 355 -19.95 -2.54 48.07
C VAL A 355 -19.94 -1.62 46.85
N ASP A 356 -19.41 -0.41 47.01
CA ASP A 356 -19.19 0.53 45.91
C ASP A 356 -18.04 0.05 45.02
N TYR A 357 -18.33 -0.14 43.75
CA TYR A 357 -17.38 -0.52 42.71
C TYR A 357 -16.86 0.72 41.99
N SER A 358 -15.53 0.84 41.87
CA SER A 358 -14.90 1.94 41.15
C SER A 358 -13.53 1.54 40.61
N VAL A 359 -13.42 1.48 39.29
CA VAL A 359 -12.19 1.10 38.58
C VAL A 359 -11.95 1.99 37.37
N ARG A 360 -10.68 2.20 37.05
CA ARG A 360 -10.23 2.69 35.75
C ARG A 360 -10.02 1.50 34.83
N VAL A 361 -10.45 1.63 33.57
CA VAL A 361 -10.31 0.59 32.57
C VAL A 361 -9.49 1.11 31.39
N SER A 362 -8.62 0.24 30.88
CA SER A 362 -7.96 0.41 29.58
C SER A 362 -8.16 -0.87 28.79
N SER A 363 -8.65 -0.76 27.56
CA SER A 363 -8.90 -1.90 26.69
C SER A 363 -8.41 -1.66 25.26
N VAL A 364 -8.02 -2.74 24.59
CA VAL A 364 -7.60 -2.74 23.19
C VAL A 364 -8.57 -3.60 22.41
N TRP A 365 -9.06 -3.03 21.31
CA TRP A 365 -10.08 -3.59 20.45
C TRP A 365 -9.53 -3.81 19.04
N GLU A 366 -9.93 -4.92 18.42
CA GLU A 366 -9.83 -5.10 16.99
C GLU A 366 -10.96 -4.35 16.29
N VAL A 367 -10.63 -3.68 15.18
CA VAL A 367 -11.59 -2.94 14.37
C VAL A 367 -11.50 -3.49 12.95
N THR A 368 -12.58 -4.12 12.51
CA THR A 368 -12.70 -4.69 11.16
C THR A 368 -13.88 -4.09 10.43
N ASN A 369 -14.01 -4.43 9.15
CA ASN A 369 -15.20 -4.06 8.39
C ASN A 369 -16.47 -4.84 8.84
N GLN A 370 -16.33 -5.86 9.70
CA GLN A 370 -17.43 -6.69 10.22
C GLN A 370 -17.88 -6.29 11.63
N GLY A 371 -17.09 -5.49 12.36
CA GLY A 371 -17.39 -5.11 13.73
C GLY A 371 -16.14 -4.88 14.57
N VAL A 372 -16.34 -4.84 15.89
CA VAL A 372 -15.28 -4.65 16.88
C VAL A 372 -15.26 -5.81 17.87
N SER A 373 -14.08 -6.21 18.31
CA SER A 373 -13.91 -7.27 19.32
C SER A 373 -12.79 -6.95 20.30
N LEU A 374 -12.99 -7.30 21.57
CA LEU A 374 -12.02 -7.06 22.62
C LEU A 374 -10.84 -8.02 22.48
N ILE A 375 -9.61 -7.50 22.56
CA ILE A 375 -8.37 -8.31 22.56
C ILE A 375 -7.84 -8.40 23.98
N THR A 376 -7.82 -7.28 24.69
CA THR A 376 -7.35 -7.22 26.06
C THR A 376 -7.98 -6.07 26.81
N ALA A 377 -8.21 -6.28 28.11
CA ALA A 377 -8.67 -5.23 29.01
C ALA A 377 -8.01 -5.37 30.38
N ASN A 378 -7.77 -4.22 31.01
CA ASN A 378 -7.26 -4.11 32.36
C ASN A 378 -8.16 -3.20 33.18
N TRP A 379 -8.71 -3.74 34.27
CA TRP A 379 -9.54 -3.03 35.24
C TRP A 379 -8.72 -2.80 36.51
N ALA A 380 -8.38 -1.55 36.81
CA ALA A 380 -7.56 -1.18 37.97
C ALA A 380 -8.41 -0.40 39.00
N PRO A 381 -8.53 -0.86 40.25
CA PRO A 381 -9.26 -0.14 41.30
C PRO A 381 -8.75 1.28 41.53
N MET A 382 -9.68 2.23 41.72
CA MET A 382 -9.35 3.63 42.02
C MET A 382 -10.02 4.09 43.33
N GLY A 383 -9.32 3.94 44.46
CA GLY A 383 -9.79 4.42 45.76
C GLY A 383 -11.03 3.72 46.34
N GLY A 384 -11.74 2.90 45.55
CA GLY A 384 -12.81 1.97 45.95
C GLY A 384 -12.42 0.51 45.72
N ALA A 385 -13.38 -0.41 45.84
CA ALA A 385 -13.14 -1.85 45.66
C ALA A 385 -13.15 -2.25 44.18
N GLY A 386 -12.23 -3.14 43.80
CA GLY A 386 -12.40 -4.01 42.63
C GLY A 386 -13.29 -5.21 42.97
N ILE A 387 -13.45 -6.16 42.05
CA ILE A 387 -14.11 -7.42 42.38
C ILE A 387 -13.22 -8.24 43.35
N PRO A 388 -13.80 -9.07 44.24
CA PRO A 388 -13.02 -9.93 45.11
C PRO A 388 -12.11 -10.87 44.31
N GLY A 389 -10.89 -11.08 44.78
CA GLY A 389 -10.03 -12.16 44.25
C GLY A 389 -10.50 -13.51 44.79
N SER A 390 -10.71 -14.47 43.89
CA SER A 390 -10.92 -15.88 44.22
C SER A 390 -9.61 -16.58 44.57
#